data_AF-A0A925WI33-F1
#
_entry.id   AF-A0A925WI33-F1
#
_cell.length_a   1.000
_cell.length_b   1.000
_cell.length_c   1.000
_cell.angle_alpha   90.00
_cell.angle_beta   90.00
_cell.angle_gamma   90.00
#
_symmetry.space_group_name_H-M   'P 1'
#
loop_
_entity.id
_entity.type
_entity.pdbx_description
1 polymer ?
#
loop_
_entity_poly.entity_id
_entity_poly.type
_entity_poly.pdbx_seq_one_letter_code
_entity_poly.pdbx_strand_id
1 'polypeptide(L)'
;MKDVQTKKELSPEQREELLRALKARFEKNMNRHKGLEWVKVKAKLEASTERLWSLNEMERTGGEPDVVGHDKKTGEYIVFDCSAE
;
A
#
# COMPACT_ATOMS: atom_id res chain seq x y z
N MET A 1 29.15 2.74 15.24
CA MET A 1 28.07 3.41 14.48
C MET A 1 27.96 2.70 13.15
N LYS A 2 26.90 1.93 12.94
CA LYS A 2 26.60 1.32 11.64
C LYS A 2 25.30 1.96 11.20
N ASP A 3 25.42 3.00 10.40
CA ASP A 3 24.31 3.57 9.63
C ASP A 3 23.76 2.45 8.75
N VAL A 4 22.82 1.69 9.31
CA VAL A 4 21.91 0.85 8.55
C VAL A 4 21.05 1.83 7.76
N GLN A 5 21.53 2.21 6.58
CA GLN A 5 20.64 2.58 5.50
C GLN A 5 19.86 1.31 5.17
N THR A 6 18.82 1.03 5.97
CA THR A 6 17.78 0.07 5.62
C THR A 6 17.18 0.59 4.33
N LYS A 7 17.68 0.09 3.20
CA LYS A 7 16.96 0.16 1.94
C LYS A 7 15.58 -0.40 2.24
N LYS A 8 14.59 0.49 2.30
CA LYS A 8 13.17 0.18 2.50
C LYS A 8 12.65 -0.49 1.23
N GLU A 9 13.26 -1.61 0.87
CA GLU A 9 13.01 -2.39 -0.32
C GLU A 9 12.55 -3.77 0.13
N LEU A 10 11.35 -4.16 -0.29
CA LEU A 10 10.82 -5.49 -0.03
C LEU A 10 11.41 -6.47 -1.02
N SER A 11 11.66 -7.70 -0.55
CA SER A 11 11.96 -8.82 -1.45
C SER A 11 10.81 -9.05 -2.44
N PRO A 12 11.07 -9.61 -3.63
CA PRO A 12 10.03 -9.88 -4.63
C PRO A 12 8.86 -10.68 -4.04
N GLU A 13 9.18 -11.69 -3.23
CA GLU A 13 8.19 -12.54 -2.56
C GLU A 13 7.32 -11.76 -1.56
N GLN A 14 7.94 -10.94 -0.70
CA GLN A 14 7.22 -10.10 0.27
C GLN A 14 6.34 -9.07 -0.44
N ARG A 15 6.83 -8.51 -1.54
CA ARG A 15 6.08 -7.55 -2.35
C ARG A 15 4.86 -8.21 -3.00
N GLU A 16 5.02 -9.41 -3.55
CA GLU A 16 3.89 -10.15 -4.13
C GLU A 16 2.85 -10.52 -3.07
N GLU A 17 3.30 -10.99 -1.90
CA GLU A 17 2.41 -11.33 -0.79
C GLU A 17 1.61 -10.10 -0.31
N LEU A 18 2.29 -8.98 -0.09
CA LEU A 18 1.66 -7.71 0.27
C LEU A 18 0.67 -7.25 -0.80
N LEU A 19 1.07 -7.24 -2.07
CA LEU A 19 0.20 -6.85 -3.17
C LEU A 19 -1.03 -7.76 -3.28
N ARG A 20 -0.89 -9.06 -2.98
CA ARG A 20 -2.00 -10.01 -2.97
C ARG A 20 -2.96 -9.72 -1.81
N ALA A 21 -2.45 -9.45 -0.61
CA ALA A 21 -3.24 -9.07 0.55
C ALA A 21 -4.00 -7.76 0.31
N LEU A 22 -3.30 -6.72 -0.12
CA LEU A 22 -3.87 -5.42 -0.47
C LEU A 22 -4.90 -5.52 -1.59
N LYS A 23 -4.66 -6.37 -2.62
CA LYS A 23 -5.63 -6.61 -3.69
C LYS A 23 -6.94 -7.18 -3.14
N ALA A 24 -6.84 -8.24 -2.32
CA ALA A 24 -8.00 -8.88 -1.74
C ALA A 24 -8.81 -7.91 -0.87
N ARG A 25 -8.13 -7.07 -0.06
CA ARG A 25 -8.77 -6.00 0.73
C ARG A 25 -9.43 -4.95 -0.17
N PHE A 26 -8.73 -4.46 -1.19
CA PHE A 26 -9.25 -3.47 -2.14
C PHE A 26 -10.50 -3.98 -2.87
N GLU A 27 -10.49 -5.22 -3.34
CA GLU A 27 -11.64 -5.85 -4.00
C GLU A 27 -12.82 -6.03 -3.04
N LYS A 28 -12.55 -6.39 -1.78
CA LYS A 28 -13.57 -6.49 -0.72
C LYS A 28 -14.16 -5.12 -0.36
N ASN A 29 -13.34 -4.07 -0.36
CA ASN A 29 -13.71 -2.69 -0.01
C ASN A 29 -14.01 -1.81 -1.22
N MET A 30 -14.22 -2.41 -2.40
CA MET A 30 -14.41 -1.69 -3.67
C MET A 30 -15.59 -0.71 -3.65
N ASN A 31 -16.56 -0.92 -2.76
CA ASN A 31 -17.66 0.01 -2.47
C ASN A 31 -17.20 1.39 -1.99
N ARG A 32 -16.09 1.47 -1.24
CA ARG A 32 -15.48 2.72 -0.76
C ARG A 32 -14.67 3.40 -1.87
N HIS A 33 -14.29 2.65 -2.90
CA HIS A 33 -13.30 3.02 -3.91
C HIS A 33 -13.93 3.25 -5.28
N LYS A 34 -15.12 3.88 -5.33
CA LYS A 34 -15.84 4.12 -6.58
C LYS A 34 -15.01 4.95 -7.56
N GLY A 35 -14.56 4.31 -8.64
CA GLY A 35 -13.75 4.93 -9.69
C GLY A 35 -12.25 4.78 -9.54
N LEU A 36 -11.78 3.97 -8.58
CA LEU A 36 -10.38 3.53 -8.49
C LEU A 36 -10.21 2.16 -9.13
N GLU A 37 -9.16 1.99 -9.93
CA GLU A 37 -8.81 0.71 -10.53
C GLU A 37 -7.58 0.14 -9.84
N TRP A 38 -7.69 -1.11 -9.38
CA TRP A 38 -6.57 -1.81 -8.73
C TRP A 38 -5.30 -1.80 -9.58
N VAL A 39 -5.40 -1.91 -10.90
CA VAL A 39 -4.25 -1.87 -11.81
C VAL A 39 -3.49 -0.54 -11.68
N LYS A 40 -4.19 0.59 -11.55
CA LYS A 40 -3.56 1.91 -11.41
C LYS A 40 -2.94 2.10 -10.02
N VAL A 41 -3.61 1.57 -8.99
CA VAL A 41 -3.08 1.54 -7.61
C VAL A 41 -1.80 0.71 -7.57
N LYS A 42 -1.85 -0.54 -8.07
CA LYS A 42 -0.73 -1.47 -8.12
C LYS A 42 0.48 -0.83 -8.82
N ALA A 43 0.31 -0.27 -10.01
CA ALA A 43 1.40 0.36 -10.76
C ALA A 43 2.10 1.48 -9.96
N LYS A 44 1.34 2.22 -9.14
CA LYS A 44 1.88 3.32 -8.32
C LYS A 44 2.51 2.85 -7.03
N LEU A 45 1.96 1.82 -6.40
CA LEU A 45 2.64 1.13 -5.30
C LEU A 45 3.95 0.53 -5.82
N GLU A 46 3.94 -0.09 -6.99
CA GLU A 46 5.12 -0.65 -7.60
C GLU A 46 6.16 0.40 -7.98
N ALA A 47 5.73 1.59 -8.40
CA ALA A 47 6.61 2.71 -8.65
C ALA A 47 7.19 3.36 -7.38
N SER A 48 6.71 3.02 -6.17
CA SER A 48 7.11 3.63 -4.91
C SER A 48 7.52 2.58 -3.88
N THR A 49 8.79 2.20 -3.90
CA THR A 49 9.36 1.17 -3.01
C THR A 49 9.24 1.54 -1.53
N GLU A 50 9.42 2.81 -1.18
CA GLU A 50 9.24 3.30 0.19
C GLU A 50 7.80 3.15 0.68
N ARG A 51 6.81 3.39 -0.20
CA ARG A 51 5.39 3.28 0.13
C ARG A 51 4.98 1.82 0.35
N LEU A 52 5.49 0.91 -0.47
CA LEU A 52 5.34 -0.53 -0.29
C LEU A 52 5.93 -1.00 1.04
N TRP A 53 7.13 -0.53 1.39
CA TRP A 53 7.74 -0.88 2.67
C TRP A 53 6.92 -0.37 3.86
N SER A 54 6.43 0.86 3.82
CA SER A 54 5.53 1.39 4.86
C SER A 54 4.22 0.59 4.97
N LEU A 55 3.62 0.21 3.85
CA LEU A 55 2.43 -0.65 3.81
C LEU A 55 2.70 -2.04 4.41
N ASN A 56 3.86 -2.62 4.10
CA ASN A 56 4.28 -3.88 4.68
C ASN A 56 4.42 -3.77 6.19
N GLU A 57 5.06 -2.71 6.69
CA GLU A 57 5.21 -2.53 8.14
C GLU A 57 3.84 -2.34 8.82
N MET A 58 2.91 -1.60 8.22
CA MET A 58 1.54 -1.44 8.71
C MET A 58 0.80 -2.78 8.79
N GLU A 59 0.86 -3.59 7.72
CA GLU A 59 0.26 -4.93 7.67
C GLU A 59 0.93 -5.87 8.69
N ARG A 60 2.26 -5.79 8.84
CA ARG A 60 3.04 -6.62 9.78
C ARG A 60 2.75 -6.29 11.24
N THR A 61 2.42 -5.04 11.56
CA THR A 61 1.98 -4.62 12.90
C THR A 61 0.50 -4.93 13.18
N GLY A 62 -0.22 -5.53 12.23
CA GLY A 62 -1.64 -5.84 12.36
C GLY A 62 -2.57 -4.65 12.10
N GLY A 63 -2.05 -3.58 11.50
CA GLY A 63 -2.89 -2.50 10.99
C GLY A 63 -3.72 -2.95 9.80
N GLU A 64 -4.75 -2.18 9.47
CA GLU A 64 -5.56 -2.37 8.26
C GLU A 64 -5.34 -1.20 7.29
N PRO A 65 -4.15 -1.10 6.68
CA PRO A 65 -3.88 -0.05 5.71
C PRO A 65 -4.76 -0.27 4.48
N ASP A 66 -5.57 0.73 4.14
CA ASP A 66 -6.43 0.69 2.97
C ASP A 66 -6.13 1.88 2.05
N VAL A 67 -6.24 1.65 0.74
CA VAL A 67 -5.98 2.67 -0.29
C VAL A 67 -7.26 3.45 -0.54
N VAL A 68 -7.54 4.39 0.34
CA VAL A 68 -8.82 5.10 0.41
C VAL A 68 -9.05 6.13 -0.69
N GLY A 69 -8.02 6.56 -1.43
CA GLY A 69 -8.20 7.62 -2.42
C GLY A 69 -7.09 7.76 -3.45
N HIS A 70 -7.43 8.35 -4.60
CA HIS A 70 -6.47 8.89 -5.54
C HIS A 70 -6.74 10.38 -5.69
N ASP A 71 -5.79 11.20 -5.27
CA ASP A 71 -5.84 12.63 -5.55
C ASP A 71 -5.56 12.84 -7.04
N LYS A 72 -6.58 13.24 -7.78
CA LYS A 72 -6.46 13.46 -9.23
C LYS A 72 -5.67 14.73 -9.59
N LYS A 73 -5.48 15.66 -8.64
CA LYS A 73 -4.71 16.88 -8.88
C LYS A 73 -3.21 16.61 -8.79
N THR A 74 -2.77 15.80 -7.83
CA THR A 74 -1.35 15.45 -7.65
C THR A 74 -0.97 14.12 -8.27
N GLY A 75 -1.96 13.26 -8.58
CA GLY A 75 -1.73 11.90 -9.06
C GLY A 75 -1.21 10.96 -7.97
N GLU A 76 -1.40 11.33 -6.70
CA GLU A 76 -0.97 10.55 -5.55
C GLU A 76 -2.10 9.68 -5.00
N TYR A 77 -1.72 8.52 -4.46
CA TYR A 77 -2.64 7.63 -3.79
C TYR A 77 -2.60 7.90 -2.29
N ILE A 78 -3.76 8.21 -1.73
CA ILE A 78 -3.93 8.39 -0.29
C ILE A 78 -4.10 6.99 0.30
N VAL A 79 -3.10 6.59 1.06
CA VAL A 79 -3.14 5.39 1.90
C VAL A 79 -3.50 5.87 3.29
N PHE A 80 -4.55 5.31 3.88
CA PHE A 80 -4.99 5.66 5.22
C PHE A 80 -5.04 4.37 6.04
N ASP A 81 -4.43 4.39 7.21
CA ASP A 81 -4.56 3.31 8.18
C ASP A 81 -5.93 3.48 8.85
N CYS A 82 -6.84 2.55 8.59
CA CYS A 82 -8.19 2.61 9.14
C CYS A 82 -8.29 1.82 10.47
N SER A 83 -7.21 1.73 11.25
CA SER A 83 -7.31 1.20 12.61
C SER A 83 -8.13 2.17 13.45
N ALA A 84 -9.17 1.66 14.09
CA ALA A 84 -9.85 2.40 15.14
C ALA A 84 -8.86 2.61 16.29
N GLU A 85 -8.56 3.88 16.60
CA GLU A 85 -7.97 4.27 17.89
C GLU A 85 -8.98 4.04 19.02
#